data_AF-A0A969EUB3-F1
#
_entry.id   AF-A0A969EUB3-F1
#
_cell.length_a   1.000
_cell.length_b   1.000
_cell.length_c   1.000
_cell.angle_alpha   90.00
_cell.angle_beta   90.00
_cell.angle_gamma   90.00
#
_symmetry.space_group_name_H-M   'P 1'
#
loop_
_entity.id
_entity.type
_entity.pdbx_description
1 polymer ?
#
loop_
_entity_poly.entity_id
_entity_poly.type
_entity_poly.pdbx_seq_one_letter_code
_entity_poly.pdbx_strand_id
1 'polypeptide(L)'
;QQLGLRSDVDRTLIGFMGCYAAFNGLKTAHQICQSQPEAKVLLVCVELCTLHFQAENSLESIVINAIFGDGAAAAVLSSQSSAAAAGKLAYVDGYSLLLPETTDLMSWTIGNTGFLMSLSAQVPRAIAQHLPEYLVTLLARHGLEQAAIDFWAVHPGGRQILDQVQALLELPELALADSYGVLREYGNMSSGTILFVLQRLLMQHQQGKSLEHGVALAFGPGLTIEGCLFQQVN
;
A
#
# COMPACT_ATOMS: atom_id res chain seq x y z
N GLN A 1 9.55 -10.02 -22.45
CA GLN A 1 10.62 -10.77 -23.13
C GLN A 1 11.32 -11.73 -22.17
N GLN A 2 12.02 -11.26 -21.11
CA GLN A 2 12.71 -12.14 -20.15
C GLN A 2 11.80 -13.21 -19.50
N LEU A 3 10.57 -12.85 -19.14
CA LEU A 3 9.59 -13.77 -18.57
C LEU A 3 8.88 -14.69 -19.59
N GLY A 4 9.18 -14.57 -20.89
CA GLY A 4 8.52 -15.38 -21.92
C GLY A 4 6.99 -15.20 -22.02
N LEU A 5 6.43 -14.10 -21.49
CA LEU A 5 5.00 -13.81 -21.61
C LEU A 5 4.57 -13.74 -23.09
N ARG A 6 3.30 -14.03 -23.35
CA ARG A 6 2.72 -13.93 -24.69
C ARG A 6 2.97 -12.54 -25.27
N SER A 7 3.23 -12.48 -26.57
CA SER A 7 3.54 -11.21 -27.27
C SER A 7 2.36 -10.24 -27.32
N ASP A 8 1.13 -10.73 -27.11
CA ASP A 8 -0.13 -9.99 -27.13
C ASP A 8 -0.67 -9.69 -25.72
N VAL A 9 0.16 -9.78 -24.68
CA VAL A 9 -0.26 -9.44 -23.31
C VAL A 9 -0.59 -7.95 -23.20
N ASP A 10 -1.74 -7.65 -22.57
CA ASP A 10 -2.11 -6.28 -22.23
C ASP A 10 -1.15 -5.68 -21.21
N ARG A 11 -0.85 -4.39 -21.36
CA ARG A 11 0.12 -3.67 -20.52
C ARG A 11 -0.42 -2.31 -20.13
N THR A 12 -0.42 -2.05 -18.82
CA THR A 12 -0.76 -0.75 -18.25
C THR A 12 0.42 -0.26 -17.42
N LEU A 13 0.86 0.97 -17.67
CA LEU A 13 1.89 1.63 -16.88
C LEU A 13 1.23 2.61 -15.91
N ILE A 14 1.32 2.33 -14.62
CA ILE A 14 0.86 3.25 -13.56
C ILE A 14 2.10 4.00 -13.06
N GLY A 15 2.29 5.21 -13.56
CA GLY A 15 3.41 6.07 -13.20
C GLY A 15 2.99 7.22 -12.30
N PHE A 16 3.93 7.74 -11.51
CA PHE A 16 3.81 9.03 -10.81
C PHE A 16 2.66 9.12 -9.78
N MET A 17 2.31 8.00 -9.15
CA MET A 17 1.31 7.93 -8.08
C MET A 17 1.91 7.80 -6.67
N GLY A 18 3.24 7.68 -6.56
CA GLY A 18 3.98 7.58 -5.31
C GLY A 18 3.67 6.32 -4.49
N CYS A 19 3.83 6.42 -3.17
CA CYS A 19 3.81 5.29 -2.24
C CYS A 19 2.53 4.43 -2.24
N TYR A 20 1.41 4.97 -2.73
CA TYR A 20 0.16 4.22 -2.80
C TYR A 20 -0.09 3.53 -4.16
N ALA A 21 0.83 3.63 -5.13
CA ALA A 21 0.59 3.16 -6.49
C ALA A 21 0.22 1.67 -6.60
N ALA A 22 0.68 0.84 -5.65
CA ALA A 22 0.29 -0.57 -5.58
C ALA A 22 -1.23 -0.76 -5.44
N PHE A 23 -1.93 0.11 -4.70
CA PHE A 23 -3.40 0.05 -4.58
C PHE A 23 -4.10 0.38 -5.90
N ASN A 24 -3.55 1.29 -6.70
CA ASN A 24 -4.04 1.55 -8.04
C ASN A 24 -3.85 0.34 -8.95
N GLY A 25 -2.69 -0.32 -8.86
CA GLY A 25 -2.44 -1.60 -9.52
C GLY A 25 -3.41 -2.71 -9.08
N LEU A 26 -3.67 -2.83 -7.77
CA LEU A 26 -4.62 -3.81 -7.23
C LEU A 26 -6.06 -3.54 -7.70
N LYS A 27 -6.52 -2.28 -7.68
CA LYS A 27 -7.84 -1.88 -8.20
C LYS A 27 -7.98 -2.19 -9.69
N THR A 28 -6.99 -1.83 -10.50
CA THR A 28 -6.98 -2.16 -11.93
C THR A 28 -7.00 -3.67 -12.16
N ALA A 29 -6.17 -4.43 -11.43
CA ALA A 29 -6.14 -5.87 -11.53
C ALA A 29 -7.46 -6.52 -11.10
N HIS A 30 -8.09 -6.02 -10.04
CA HIS A 30 -9.41 -6.45 -9.59
C HIS A 30 -10.47 -6.23 -10.66
N GLN A 31 -10.54 -5.04 -11.25
CA GLN A 31 -11.48 -4.74 -12.35
C GLN A 31 -11.27 -5.63 -13.58
N ILE A 32 -10.01 -5.93 -13.93
CA ILE A 32 -9.69 -6.87 -15.01
C ILE A 32 -10.18 -8.28 -14.65
N CYS A 33 -9.91 -8.77 -13.44
CA CYS A 33 -10.34 -10.11 -13.01
C CYS A 33 -11.87 -10.24 -12.93
N GLN A 34 -12.59 -9.16 -12.58
CA GLN A 34 -14.05 -9.15 -12.55
C GLN A 34 -14.66 -9.12 -13.97
N SER A 35 -14.03 -8.41 -14.90
CA SER A 35 -14.51 -8.34 -16.30
C SER A 35 -14.10 -9.54 -17.15
N GLN A 36 -12.99 -10.21 -16.80
CA GLN A 36 -12.44 -11.36 -17.50
C GLN A 36 -12.04 -12.45 -16.48
N PRO A 37 -12.97 -13.37 -16.12
CA PRO A 37 -12.74 -14.34 -15.05
C PRO A 37 -11.49 -15.23 -15.20
N GLU A 38 -11.08 -15.51 -16.44
CA GLU A 38 -9.89 -16.33 -16.75
C GLU A 38 -8.58 -15.52 -16.74
N ALA A 39 -8.64 -14.19 -16.59
CA ALA A 39 -7.46 -13.34 -16.60
C ALA A 39 -6.55 -13.64 -15.40
N LYS A 40 -5.24 -13.63 -15.68
CA LYS A 40 -4.17 -13.64 -14.68
C LYS A 40 -3.41 -12.32 -14.82
N VAL A 41 -3.48 -11.48 -13.80
CA VAL A 41 -2.87 -10.15 -13.82
C VAL A 41 -1.60 -10.16 -12.99
N LEU A 42 -0.46 -9.92 -13.63
CA LEU A 42 0.81 -9.71 -12.96
C LEU A 42 0.99 -8.21 -12.66
N LEU A 43 0.88 -7.84 -11.38
CA LEU A 43 1.22 -6.52 -10.88
C LEU A 43 2.69 -6.50 -10.47
N VAL A 44 3.45 -5.50 -10.93
CA VAL A 44 4.85 -5.31 -10.59
C VAL A 44 5.08 -3.87 -10.15
N CYS A 45 5.62 -3.68 -8.95
CA CYS A 45 6.08 -2.40 -8.42
C CYS A 45 7.61 -2.44 -8.36
N VAL A 46 8.28 -1.50 -9.01
CA VAL A 46 9.75 -1.34 -8.98
C VAL A 46 10.05 0.11 -8.68
N GLU A 47 10.85 0.33 -7.64
CA GLU A 47 11.13 1.66 -7.11
C GLU A 47 12.64 1.76 -6.87
N LEU A 48 13.27 2.74 -7.52
CA LEU A 48 14.71 3.01 -7.43
C LEU A 48 14.93 4.40 -6.83
N CYS A 49 14.45 4.58 -5.59
CA CYS A 49 14.45 5.86 -4.90
C CYS A 49 15.85 6.45 -4.69
N THR A 50 16.88 5.62 -4.57
CA THR A 50 18.27 6.06 -4.37
C THR A 50 18.81 6.86 -5.55
N LEU A 51 18.26 6.67 -6.76
CA LEU A 51 18.60 7.46 -7.95
C LEU A 51 18.20 8.94 -7.82
N HIS A 52 17.38 9.28 -6.84
CA HIS A 52 16.81 10.62 -6.66
C HIS A 52 17.30 11.31 -5.37
N PHE A 53 18.24 10.71 -4.65
CA PHE A 53 18.80 11.31 -3.44
C PHE A 53 19.44 12.66 -3.74
N GLN A 54 19.06 13.66 -2.95
CA GLN A 54 19.60 15.01 -3.07
C GLN A 54 20.73 15.21 -2.05
N ALA A 55 21.80 15.87 -2.45
CA ALA A 55 22.93 16.23 -1.59
C ALA A 55 22.72 17.58 -0.88
N GLU A 56 21.46 17.93 -0.60
CA GLU A 56 21.09 19.18 0.07
C GLU A 56 21.16 19.02 1.59
N ASN A 57 21.67 20.04 2.29
CA ASN A 57 21.77 20.04 3.75
C ASN A 57 20.50 20.61 4.41
N SER A 58 19.34 20.06 4.05
CA SER A 58 18.04 20.37 4.66
C SER A 58 17.55 19.18 5.49
N LEU A 59 16.82 19.45 6.57
CA LEU A 59 16.24 18.37 7.40
C LEU A 59 15.33 17.46 6.59
N GLU A 60 14.53 18.04 5.69
CA GLU A 60 13.67 17.32 4.77
C GLU A 60 14.46 16.35 3.88
N SER A 61 15.51 16.83 3.20
CA SER A 61 16.36 15.98 2.36
C SER A 61 17.05 14.87 3.17
N ILE A 62 17.49 15.15 4.40
CA ILE A 62 18.08 14.14 5.28
C ILE A 62 17.06 13.07 5.66
N VAL A 63 15.84 13.47 6.03
CA VAL A 63 14.76 12.54 6.37
C VAL A 63 14.39 11.66 5.18
N ILE A 64 14.27 12.25 3.99
CA ILE A 64 14.00 11.53 2.75
C ILE A 64 15.10 10.50 2.47
N ASN A 65 16.36 10.93 2.43
CA ASN A 65 17.49 10.03 2.13
C ASN A 65 17.69 8.95 3.20
N ALA A 66 17.28 9.19 4.45
CA ALA A 66 17.39 8.22 5.54
C ALA A 66 16.27 7.17 5.56
N ILE A 67 15.11 7.48 4.97
CA ILE A 67 13.94 6.61 5.01
C ILE A 67 13.79 5.81 3.72
N PHE A 68 14.04 6.43 2.56
CA PHE A 68 13.76 5.80 1.27
C PHE A 68 14.84 4.79 0.86
N GLY A 69 14.41 3.71 0.22
CA GLY A 69 15.27 2.65 -0.30
C GLY A 69 14.78 2.13 -1.65
N ASP A 70 15.59 1.27 -2.27
CA ASP A 70 15.23 0.63 -3.53
C ASP A 70 14.53 -0.70 -3.27
N GLY A 71 13.55 -1.05 -4.11
CA GLY A 71 12.82 -2.30 -3.96
C GLY A 71 12.01 -2.69 -5.18
N ALA A 72 11.73 -3.99 -5.27
CA ALA A 72 10.83 -4.54 -6.27
C ALA A 72 9.93 -5.60 -5.64
N ALA A 73 8.64 -5.56 -5.94
CA ALA A 73 7.66 -6.54 -5.51
C ALA A 73 6.70 -6.86 -6.65
N ALA A 74 6.18 -8.07 -6.66
CA ALA A 74 5.18 -8.50 -7.63
C ALA A 74 4.09 -9.34 -6.96
N ALA A 75 2.87 -9.23 -7.50
CA ALA A 75 1.73 -10.03 -7.10
C ALA A 75 1.00 -10.54 -8.34
N VAL A 76 0.48 -11.76 -8.26
CA VAL A 76 -0.41 -12.31 -9.29
C VAL A 76 -1.83 -12.34 -8.74
N LEU A 77 -2.73 -11.66 -9.42
CA LEU A 77 -4.14 -11.63 -9.11
C LEU A 77 -4.91 -12.45 -10.13
N SER A 78 -5.94 -13.15 -9.67
CA SER A 78 -6.86 -13.85 -10.54
C SER A 78 -8.19 -14.09 -9.87
N SER A 79 -9.26 -14.13 -10.65
CA SER A 79 -10.54 -14.67 -10.18
C SER A 79 -10.45 -16.19 -10.03
N GLN A 80 -11.10 -16.73 -9.01
CA GLN A 80 -11.18 -18.15 -8.68
C GLN A 80 -12.57 -18.44 -8.12
N SER A 81 -13.07 -19.66 -8.30
CA SER A 81 -14.28 -20.10 -7.60
C SER A 81 -14.02 -20.17 -6.09
N SER A 82 -15.05 -19.98 -5.27
CA SER A 82 -14.91 -20.06 -3.81
C SER A 82 -14.27 -21.37 -3.36
N ALA A 83 -14.66 -22.50 -3.96
CA ALA A 83 -14.07 -23.80 -3.67
C ALA A 83 -12.56 -23.88 -3.96
N ALA A 84 -12.07 -23.24 -5.04
CA ALA A 84 -10.65 -23.23 -5.39
C ALA A 84 -9.84 -22.18 -4.58
N ALA A 85 -10.54 -21.20 -4.02
CA ALA A 85 -9.96 -20.13 -3.21
C ALA A 85 -10.15 -20.35 -1.70
N ALA A 86 -10.85 -21.39 -1.27
CA ALA A 86 -11.11 -21.69 0.13
C ALA A 86 -9.85 -21.60 0.99
N GLY A 87 -9.93 -20.84 2.09
CA GLY A 87 -8.83 -20.57 3.00
C GLY A 87 -7.78 -19.58 2.48
N LYS A 88 -7.98 -18.92 1.33
CA LYS A 88 -7.12 -17.84 0.83
C LYS A 88 -7.73 -16.47 1.12
N LEU A 89 -6.91 -15.43 1.12
CA LEU A 89 -7.36 -14.04 1.19
C LEU A 89 -7.74 -13.51 -0.19
N ALA A 90 -8.95 -12.98 -0.32
CA ALA A 90 -9.44 -12.28 -1.49
C ALA A 90 -9.40 -10.76 -1.27
N TYR A 91 -9.04 -10.01 -2.31
CA TYR A 91 -9.28 -8.57 -2.37
C TYR A 91 -10.79 -8.35 -2.59
N VAL A 92 -11.45 -7.67 -1.66
CA VAL A 92 -12.90 -7.46 -1.67
C VAL A 92 -13.27 -6.13 -2.31
N ASP A 93 -12.71 -5.05 -1.79
CA ASP A 93 -13.04 -3.68 -2.19
C ASP A 93 -11.90 -2.73 -1.79
N GLY A 94 -11.89 -1.54 -2.35
CA GLY A 94 -10.98 -0.47 -2.00
C GLY A 94 -11.37 0.82 -2.70
N TYR A 95 -11.05 1.95 -2.10
CA TYR A 95 -11.31 3.24 -2.72
C TYR A 95 -10.26 4.26 -2.32
N SER A 96 -10.33 5.42 -2.97
CA SER A 96 -9.39 6.52 -2.81
C SER A 96 -10.07 7.70 -2.14
N LEU A 97 -9.40 8.30 -1.18
CA LEU A 97 -9.84 9.54 -0.54
C LEU A 97 -8.75 10.61 -0.68
N LEU A 98 -9.02 11.60 -1.52
CA LEU A 98 -8.20 12.80 -1.65
C LEU A 98 -8.52 13.74 -0.48
N LEU A 99 -7.50 14.17 0.25
CA LEU A 99 -7.67 15.04 1.41
C LEU A 99 -7.67 16.51 0.97
N PRO A 100 -8.67 17.31 1.37
CA PRO A 100 -8.75 18.71 0.98
C PRO A 100 -7.59 19.52 1.55
N GLU A 101 -7.10 20.51 0.79
CA GLU A 101 -6.09 21.48 1.26
C GLU A 101 -4.75 20.87 1.73
N THR A 102 -4.35 19.72 1.17
CA THR A 102 -3.11 19.01 1.56
C THR A 102 -2.10 18.81 0.42
N THR A 103 -2.28 19.49 -0.72
CA THR A 103 -1.45 19.32 -1.93
C THR A 103 0.03 19.52 -1.69
N ASP A 104 0.39 20.51 -0.86
CA ASP A 104 1.79 20.85 -0.59
C ASP A 104 2.42 20.00 0.52
N LEU A 105 1.67 19.08 1.14
CA LEU A 105 2.20 18.25 2.23
C LEU A 105 3.10 17.12 1.73
N MET A 106 2.84 16.62 0.54
CA MET A 106 3.67 15.60 -0.10
C MET A 106 3.58 15.76 -1.60
N SER A 107 4.72 16.04 -2.23
CA SER A 107 4.78 16.27 -3.66
C SER A 107 6.00 15.61 -4.28
N TRP A 108 5.89 15.37 -5.59
CA TRP A 108 6.99 14.94 -6.42
C TRP A 108 7.07 15.86 -7.62
N THR A 109 8.19 16.54 -7.81
CA THR A 109 8.41 17.47 -8.93
C THR A 109 9.60 17.01 -9.77
N ILE A 110 9.57 17.29 -11.07
CA ILE A 110 10.66 16.93 -11.97
C ILE A 110 11.70 18.04 -11.92
N GLY A 111 12.90 17.73 -11.43
CA GLY A 111 14.03 18.65 -11.34
C GLY A 111 15.15 18.33 -12.33
N ASN A 112 16.17 19.18 -12.34
CA ASN A 112 17.35 19.00 -13.20
C ASN A 112 18.28 17.87 -12.74
N THR A 113 18.16 17.46 -11.47
CA THR A 113 19.03 16.45 -10.81
C THR A 113 18.27 15.16 -10.48
N GLY A 114 17.08 14.97 -11.03
CA GLY A 114 16.17 13.87 -10.71
C GLY A 114 14.82 14.37 -10.24
N PHE A 115 14.03 13.47 -9.69
CA PHE A 115 12.74 13.86 -9.14
C PHE A 115 12.91 14.38 -7.70
N LEU A 116 12.47 15.60 -7.46
CA LEU A 116 12.55 16.28 -6.17
C LEU A 116 11.28 15.99 -5.37
N MET A 117 11.45 15.29 -4.26
CA MET A 117 10.35 14.98 -3.36
C MET A 117 10.31 15.98 -2.21
N SER A 118 9.10 16.41 -1.85
CA SER A 118 8.85 17.17 -0.63
C SER A 118 7.95 16.37 0.31
N LEU A 119 8.27 16.44 1.60
CA LEU A 119 7.59 15.73 2.68
C LEU A 119 7.46 16.64 3.91
N SER A 120 6.26 17.18 4.10
CA SER A 120 5.92 17.99 5.28
C SER A 120 5.82 17.13 6.55
N ALA A 121 6.33 17.65 7.66
CA ALA A 121 6.15 17.06 8.98
C ALA A 121 4.66 16.99 9.44
N GLN A 122 3.75 17.65 8.72
CA GLN A 122 2.30 17.61 9.00
C GLN A 122 1.59 16.40 8.39
N VAL A 123 2.23 15.65 7.48
CA VAL A 123 1.62 14.49 6.80
C VAL A 123 0.98 13.50 7.78
N PRO A 124 1.65 13.05 8.86
CA PRO A 124 1.03 12.12 9.81
C PRO A 124 -0.27 12.68 10.41
N ARG A 125 -0.26 13.96 10.82
CA ARG A 125 -1.44 14.62 11.41
C ARG A 125 -2.60 14.72 10.40
N ALA A 126 -2.31 15.07 9.15
CA ALA A 126 -3.32 15.15 8.10
C ALA A 126 -3.96 13.78 7.85
N ILE A 127 -3.17 12.71 7.81
CA ILE A 127 -3.68 11.33 7.71
C ILE A 127 -4.59 11.01 8.90
N ALA A 128 -4.13 11.29 10.13
CA ALA A 128 -4.87 10.93 11.33
C ALA A 128 -6.22 11.65 11.43
N GLN A 129 -6.35 12.85 10.89
CA GLN A 129 -7.60 13.60 10.86
C GLN A 129 -8.67 12.95 9.97
N HIS A 130 -8.28 12.29 8.88
CA HIS A 130 -9.21 11.78 7.87
C HIS A 130 -9.32 10.26 7.81
N LEU A 131 -8.37 9.53 8.41
CA LEU A 131 -8.38 8.07 8.42
C LEU A 131 -9.64 7.45 9.07
N PRO A 132 -10.22 8.00 10.16
CA PRO A 132 -11.43 7.42 10.74
C PRO A 132 -12.63 7.43 9.77
N GLU A 133 -12.85 8.56 9.09
CA GLU A 133 -13.89 8.68 8.04
C GLU A 133 -13.62 7.71 6.89
N TYR A 134 -12.34 7.57 6.51
CA TYR A 134 -11.95 6.65 5.46
C TYR A 134 -12.36 5.21 5.80
N LEU A 135 -12.03 4.76 7.02
CA LEU A 135 -12.30 3.41 7.49
C LEU A 135 -13.79 3.14 7.68
N VAL A 136 -14.52 4.06 8.32
CA VAL A 136 -15.98 3.94 8.48
C VAL A 136 -16.65 3.75 7.13
N THR A 137 -16.28 4.56 6.13
CA THR A 137 -16.83 4.43 4.78
C THR A 137 -16.45 3.12 4.09
N LEU A 138 -15.20 2.65 4.23
CA LEU A 138 -14.76 1.37 3.64
C LEU A 138 -15.55 0.20 4.23
N LEU A 139 -15.63 0.14 5.56
CA LEU A 139 -16.18 -1.00 6.29
C LEU A 139 -17.71 -1.05 6.23
N ALA A 140 -18.38 0.11 6.28
CA ALA A 140 -19.83 0.20 6.20
C ALA A 140 -20.40 -0.35 4.88
N ARG A 141 -19.65 -0.30 3.77
CA ARG A 141 -20.04 -0.92 2.48
C ARG A 141 -20.19 -2.44 2.57
N HIS A 142 -19.53 -3.05 3.54
CA HIS A 142 -19.52 -4.50 3.78
C HIS A 142 -20.19 -4.89 5.09
N GLY A 143 -20.88 -3.96 5.76
CA GLY A 143 -21.53 -4.21 7.05
C GLY A 143 -20.55 -4.56 8.18
N LEU A 144 -19.28 -4.13 8.06
CA LEU A 144 -18.23 -4.37 9.03
C LEU A 144 -17.97 -3.13 9.88
N GLU A 145 -17.40 -3.36 11.05
CA GLU A 145 -16.85 -2.35 11.94
C GLU A 145 -15.36 -2.62 12.18
N GLN A 146 -14.63 -1.63 12.71
CA GLN A 146 -13.19 -1.78 12.97
C GLN A 146 -12.86 -3.00 13.85
N ALA A 147 -13.73 -3.32 14.81
CA ALA A 147 -13.57 -4.47 15.71
C ALA A 147 -13.58 -5.83 15.00
N ALA A 148 -14.11 -5.90 13.77
CA ALA A 148 -14.09 -7.11 12.95
C ALA A 148 -12.77 -7.32 12.20
N ILE A 149 -11.87 -6.33 12.19
CA ILE A 149 -10.61 -6.39 11.44
C ILE A 149 -9.52 -7.03 12.31
N ASP A 150 -9.02 -8.19 11.87
CA ASP A 150 -8.06 -9.01 12.60
C ASP A 150 -6.61 -8.84 12.13
N PHE A 151 -6.39 -8.21 10.98
CA PHE A 151 -5.05 -7.78 10.57
C PHE A 151 -4.99 -6.43 9.85
N TRP A 152 -3.84 -5.77 10.00
CA TRP A 152 -3.58 -4.44 9.46
C TRP A 152 -2.26 -4.42 8.70
N ALA A 153 -2.31 -4.04 7.42
CA ALA A 153 -1.15 -3.80 6.58
C ALA A 153 -1.03 -2.30 6.32
N VAL A 154 -0.25 -1.57 7.14
CA VAL A 154 -0.09 -0.12 6.98
C VAL A 154 1.21 0.15 6.26
N HIS A 155 1.16 0.87 5.14
CA HIS A 155 2.36 1.26 4.40
C HIS A 155 3.32 2.00 5.32
N PRO A 156 4.55 1.49 5.50
CA PRO A 156 5.50 2.09 6.39
C PRO A 156 6.26 3.23 5.69
N GLY A 157 5.56 4.33 5.44
CA GLY A 157 6.15 5.52 4.83
C GLY A 157 7.20 6.22 5.72
N GLY A 158 7.18 5.88 7.00
CA GLY A 158 8.09 6.34 8.05
C GLY A 158 7.55 5.92 9.41
N ARG A 159 8.39 5.91 10.45
CA ARG A 159 7.99 5.44 11.79
C ARG A 159 6.80 6.23 12.36
N GLN A 160 6.80 7.55 12.19
CA GLN A 160 5.74 8.43 12.70
C GLN A 160 4.36 8.13 12.10
N ILE A 161 4.31 7.63 10.85
CA ILE A 161 3.05 7.22 10.21
C ILE A 161 2.47 6.02 10.94
N LEU A 162 3.30 4.99 11.17
CA LEU A 162 2.88 3.78 11.89
C LEU A 162 2.46 4.11 13.32
N ASP A 163 3.26 4.91 14.03
CA ASP A 163 2.98 5.30 15.41
C ASP A 163 1.63 6.04 15.52
N GLN A 164 1.34 6.96 14.60
CA GLN A 164 0.06 7.69 14.59
C GLN A 164 -1.12 6.82 14.22
N VAL A 165 -0.99 5.96 13.19
CA VAL A 165 -2.09 5.05 12.81
C VAL A 165 -2.39 4.07 13.94
N GLN A 166 -1.36 3.51 14.59
CA GLN A 166 -1.52 2.60 15.71
C GLN A 166 -2.23 3.26 16.89
N ALA A 167 -1.81 4.47 17.28
CA ALA A 167 -2.44 5.21 18.37
C ALA A 167 -3.88 5.63 18.03
N LEU A 168 -4.12 6.16 16.83
CA LEU A 168 -5.44 6.64 16.40
C LEU A 168 -6.49 5.53 16.40
N LEU A 169 -6.11 4.35 15.91
CA LEU A 169 -7.00 3.20 15.80
C LEU A 169 -6.97 2.32 17.05
N GLU A 170 -6.26 2.73 18.11
CA GLU A 170 -6.10 1.98 19.36
C GLU A 170 -5.68 0.52 19.13
N LEU A 171 -4.80 0.29 18.14
CA LEU A 171 -4.41 -1.07 17.77
C LEU A 171 -3.47 -1.68 18.83
N PRO A 172 -3.55 -3.00 19.05
CA PRO A 172 -2.59 -3.71 19.89
C PRO A 172 -1.14 -3.47 19.47
N GLU A 173 -0.21 -3.54 20.44
CA GLU A 173 1.22 -3.27 20.23
C GLU A 173 1.84 -4.05 19.06
N LEU A 174 1.40 -5.29 18.84
CA LEU A 174 1.92 -6.16 17.79
C LEU A 174 1.09 -6.13 16.49
N ALA A 175 0.04 -5.32 16.41
CA ALA A 175 -0.84 -5.27 15.24
C ALA A 175 -0.12 -4.81 13.97
N LEU A 176 0.87 -3.91 14.11
CA LEU A 176 1.67 -3.38 12.99
C LEU A 176 3.09 -3.98 12.94
N ALA A 177 3.36 -5.08 13.66
CA ALA A 177 4.71 -5.66 13.76
C ALA A 177 5.35 -5.95 12.39
N ASP A 178 4.57 -6.44 11.42
CA ASP A 178 5.06 -6.68 10.06
C ASP A 178 5.38 -5.38 9.31
N SER A 179 4.59 -4.32 9.51
CA SER A 179 4.82 -3.00 8.91
C SER A 179 6.10 -2.36 9.47
N TYR A 180 6.30 -2.41 10.79
CA TYR A 180 7.55 -1.97 11.42
C TYR A 180 8.75 -2.82 11.00
N GLY A 181 8.56 -4.14 10.87
CA GLY A 181 9.61 -5.06 10.43
C GLY A 181 10.10 -4.75 9.02
N VAL A 182 9.18 -4.51 8.08
CA VAL A 182 9.52 -4.09 6.71
C VAL A 182 10.27 -2.76 6.71
N LEU A 183 9.79 -1.76 7.46
CA LEU A 183 10.48 -0.48 7.58
C LEU A 183 11.91 -0.63 8.08
N ARG A 184 12.10 -1.45 9.12
CA ARG A 184 13.40 -1.67 9.75
C ARG A 184 14.39 -2.38 8.82
N GLU A 185 13.92 -3.31 8.01
CA GLU A 185 14.78 -4.15 7.18
C GLU A 185 15.05 -3.54 5.80
N TYR A 186 14.09 -2.79 5.24
CA TYR A 186 14.15 -2.32 3.85
C TYR A 186 13.96 -0.81 3.68
N GLY A 187 13.56 -0.08 4.72
CA GLY A 187 13.14 1.31 4.59
C GLY A 187 11.81 1.44 3.84
N ASN A 188 11.58 2.63 3.29
CA ASN A 188 10.44 2.95 2.43
C ASN A 188 10.85 2.77 0.95
N MET A 189 10.42 1.66 0.35
CA MET A 189 10.59 1.35 -1.07
C MET A 189 9.41 1.86 -1.92
N SER A 190 8.82 3.01 -1.56
CA SER A 190 7.64 3.60 -2.23
C SER A 190 6.52 2.55 -2.43
N SER A 191 5.95 2.44 -3.63
CA SER A 191 4.78 1.59 -3.93
C SER A 191 5.00 0.10 -3.64
N GLY A 192 6.23 -0.39 -3.77
CA GLY A 192 6.55 -1.80 -3.51
C GLY A 192 6.44 -2.18 -2.02
N THR A 193 6.58 -1.21 -1.11
CA THR A 193 6.70 -1.46 0.33
C THR A 193 5.48 -2.16 0.92
N ILE A 194 4.27 -1.79 0.49
CA ILE A 194 3.05 -2.43 1.02
C ILE A 194 2.96 -3.90 0.60
N LEU A 195 3.49 -4.27 -0.57
CA LEU A 195 3.49 -5.66 -1.02
C LEU A 195 4.43 -6.53 -0.17
N PHE A 196 5.51 -5.98 0.38
CA PHE A 196 6.35 -6.68 1.36
C PHE A 196 5.62 -6.93 2.68
N VAL A 197 4.81 -5.97 3.15
CA VAL A 197 3.99 -6.14 4.36
C VAL A 197 2.95 -7.24 4.12
N LEU A 198 2.23 -7.17 3.00
CA LEU A 198 1.24 -8.17 2.61
C LEU A 198 1.88 -9.56 2.44
N GLN A 199 3.08 -9.65 1.88
CA GLN A 199 3.81 -10.92 1.76
C GLN A 199 4.02 -11.58 3.13
N ARG A 200 4.47 -10.83 4.15
CA ARG A 200 4.68 -11.38 5.50
C ARG A 200 3.38 -11.90 6.10
N LEU A 201 2.30 -11.12 5.99
CA LEU A 201 0.98 -11.51 6.50
C LEU A 201 0.44 -12.75 5.78
N LEU A 202 0.58 -12.82 4.45
CA LEU A 202 0.19 -13.98 3.65
C LEU A 202 1.00 -15.23 4.02
N MET A 203 2.30 -15.10 4.28
CA MET A 203 3.14 -16.21 4.73
C MET A 203 2.72 -16.71 6.12
N GLN A 204 2.39 -15.81 7.05
CA GLN A 204 1.85 -16.20 8.36
C GLN A 204 0.51 -16.92 8.23
N HIS A 205 -0.36 -16.45 7.33
CA HIS A 205 -1.65 -17.09 7.06
C HIS A 205 -1.48 -18.51 6.53
N GLN A 206 -0.56 -18.71 5.59
CA GLN A 206 -0.18 -20.03 5.08
C GLN A 206 0.41 -20.95 6.15
N GLN A 207 1.01 -20.38 7.21
CA GLN A 207 1.53 -21.09 8.37
C GLN A 207 0.47 -21.35 9.45
N GLY A 208 -0.81 -21.04 9.20
CA GLY A 208 -1.93 -21.35 10.08
C GLY A 208 -2.40 -20.20 10.97
N LYS A 209 -1.88 -18.98 10.78
CA LYS A 209 -2.46 -17.79 11.44
C LYS A 209 -3.84 -17.51 10.83
N SER A 210 -4.89 -17.57 11.66
CA SER A 210 -6.23 -17.19 11.22
C SER A 210 -6.26 -15.72 10.88
N LEU A 211 -6.55 -15.40 9.62
CA LEU A 211 -6.74 -14.05 9.11
C LEU A 211 -8.05 -14.07 8.31
N GLU A 212 -9.09 -13.41 8.81
CA GLU A 212 -10.43 -13.40 8.26
C GLU A 212 -10.76 -12.08 7.55
N HIS A 213 -10.47 -10.92 8.15
CA HIS A 213 -10.78 -9.60 7.61
C HIS A 213 -9.63 -8.64 7.84
N GLY A 214 -9.01 -8.18 6.76
CA GLY A 214 -7.87 -7.28 6.86
C GLY A 214 -8.05 -5.99 6.14
N VAL A 215 -7.41 -4.95 6.68
CA VAL A 215 -7.32 -3.65 6.01
C VAL A 215 -5.86 -3.37 5.64
N ALA A 216 -5.64 -3.00 4.39
CA ALA A 216 -4.37 -2.45 3.94
C ALA A 216 -4.52 -0.96 3.61
N LEU A 217 -3.52 -0.14 3.97
CA LEU A 217 -3.54 1.32 3.80
C LEU A 217 -2.20 1.82 3.23
N ALA A 218 -2.25 2.82 2.36
CA ALA A 218 -1.11 3.64 1.99
C ALA A 218 -1.48 5.11 1.82
N PHE A 219 -0.46 5.94 1.89
CA PHE A 219 -0.56 7.39 1.84
C PHE A 219 0.47 7.92 0.85
N GLY A 220 0.11 8.95 0.09
CA GLY A 220 0.96 9.45 -0.99
C GLY A 220 0.50 10.82 -1.49
N PRO A 221 1.12 11.36 -2.56
CA PRO A 221 0.89 12.72 -3.02
C PRO A 221 -0.60 13.08 -3.20
N GLY A 222 -0.96 14.31 -2.82
CA GLY A 222 -2.34 14.79 -2.88
C GLY A 222 -2.76 15.70 -1.72
N LEU A 223 -2.60 15.32 -0.45
CA LEU A 223 -2.35 13.99 0.13
C LEU A 223 -3.55 13.06 -0.14
N THR A 224 -3.29 11.80 -0.44
CA THR A 224 -4.34 10.82 -0.74
C THR A 224 -4.19 9.60 0.17
N ILE A 225 -5.32 9.11 0.70
CA ILE A 225 -5.42 7.80 1.34
C ILE A 225 -5.91 6.79 0.30
N GLU A 226 -5.17 5.72 0.15
CA GLU A 226 -5.61 4.52 -0.58
C GLU A 226 -5.66 3.35 0.38
N GLY A 227 -6.62 2.48 0.19
CA GLY A 227 -6.70 1.27 0.98
C GLY A 227 -7.59 0.21 0.35
N CYS A 228 -7.57 -0.97 0.94
CA CYS A 228 -8.45 -2.06 0.54
C CYS A 228 -8.79 -2.98 1.71
N LEU A 229 -9.93 -3.64 1.55
CA LEU A 229 -10.42 -4.71 2.40
C LEU A 229 -10.03 -6.06 1.79
N PHE A 230 -9.46 -6.92 2.62
CA PHE A 230 -9.24 -8.33 2.34
C PHE A 230 -10.17 -9.18 3.18
N GLN A 231 -10.61 -10.30 2.63
CA GLN A 231 -11.42 -11.28 3.36
C GLN A 231 -10.97 -12.70 3.04
N GLN A 232 -10.96 -13.59 4.03
CA GLN A 232 -10.77 -15.01 3.78
C GLN A 232 -11.97 -15.59 3.04
N VAL A 233 -11.69 -16.40 2.03
CA VAL A 233 -12.71 -17.16 1.31
C VAL A 233 -13.08 -18.39 2.14
N ASN A 234 -14.37 -18.50 2.47
CA ASN A 234 -14.96 -19.65 3.16
C ASN A 234 -14.99 -20.91 2.28
#